data_AF-A0AAD7YW01-F1
#
_entry.id   AF-A0AAD7YW01-F1
#
_cell.length_a   1.000
_cell.length_b   1.000
_cell.length_c   1.000
_cell.angle_alpha   90.00
_cell.angle_beta   90.00
_cell.angle_gamma   90.00
#
_symmetry.space_group_name_H-M   'P 1'
#
loop_
_entity.id
_entity.type
_entity.pdbx_description
1 polymer ?
#
loop_
_entity_poly.entity_id
_entity_poly.type
_entity_poly.pdbx_seq_one_letter_code
_entity_poly.pdbx_strand_id
1 'polypeptide(L)'
;MRRNKINKVVFSENASDLSAVFNMKTTNLVLTLICVISLTCTHAKTGYFWHITDFHYDPLYTSQGDTRRHCRRADERGSSGHHRALGRFGDYSCDSSLELIESAARYMRTRHSENVEFVLWTGDIIAARYTGNEDDKIQAIRNMTDLLSRTFSSHFVFPVLGHLDPAPSESLTNLWMHWLPLEALQTFKYGGYYTIEQKQSKLRIVALNTNLFSIRDSNSVQARKQWEWLDAVLEKATTNKEMVYIVGHAAPGSDSRHPYDMSADANAKYLRTVRRHAKIIAGQFFGHLHADTFRVIYDNDRPVSWTFMAPSVSPHRDPSDSSNPGLRLYKFDTNTGKVLDYTQYFFDLAAANRNLAEWTAEYNLTQYYGLHEVSAISLHNLADKLQIGTPHETNIFHKYLRAYRVRHESSESCDGACAHQHFCAITCLEHVAYRQCVEAAASALAAAGDSAPLTLPFFNTLLILIACIFVMG
;
A
#
# COMPACT_ATOMS: atom_id res chain seq x y z
N MET A 1 -37.43 18.04 101.93
CA MET A 1 -36.38 17.02 102.17
C MET A 1 -36.73 15.73 101.44
N ARG A 2 -35.90 15.30 100.47
CA ARG A 2 -35.52 13.91 100.09
C ARG A 2 -35.30 13.74 98.57
N ARG A 3 -34.32 12.89 98.27
CA ARG A 3 -33.54 12.71 97.03
C ARG A 3 -34.18 11.79 95.96
N ASN A 4 -33.70 11.98 94.72
CA ASN A 4 -33.43 11.05 93.59
C ASN A 4 -34.48 10.04 93.07
N LYS A 5 -34.72 10.09 91.75
CA LYS A 5 -34.38 9.01 90.79
C LYS A 5 -34.40 9.49 89.32
N ILE A 6 -33.36 9.11 88.58
CA ILE A 6 -33.17 9.26 87.13
C ILE A 6 -33.83 8.06 86.44
N ASN A 7 -34.45 8.25 85.26
CA ASN A 7 -34.60 7.19 84.25
C ASN A 7 -34.42 7.78 82.84
N LYS A 8 -33.46 7.22 82.10
CA LYS A 8 -33.25 7.37 80.65
C LYS A 8 -34.28 6.53 79.90
N VAL A 9 -34.81 7.04 78.79
CA VAL A 9 -35.36 6.21 77.71
C VAL A 9 -34.69 6.63 76.40
N VAL A 10 -34.14 5.64 75.72
CA VAL A 10 -33.40 5.69 74.45
C VAL A 10 -34.42 5.62 73.30
N PHE A 11 -34.27 6.46 72.29
CA PHE A 11 -34.88 6.26 70.97
C PHE A 11 -33.83 5.64 70.05
N SER A 12 -34.09 4.45 69.51
CA SER A 12 -33.31 3.83 68.44
C SER A 12 -34.15 3.66 67.17
N GLU A 13 -33.45 3.77 66.05
CA GLU A 13 -33.72 3.18 64.73
C GLU A 13 -34.79 3.83 63.83
N ASN A 14 -34.28 4.52 62.79
CA ASN A 14 -34.85 4.55 61.43
C ASN A 14 -33.84 5.11 60.40
N ALA A 15 -32.62 4.56 60.38
CA ALA A 15 -31.57 4.94 59.42
C ALA A 15 -31.23 3.85 58.38
N SER A 16 -31.71 2.61 58.58
CA SER A 16 -31.39 1.44 57.74
C SER A 16 -32.24 1.32 56.48
N ASP A 17 -33.49 1.81 56.48
CA ASP A 17 -34.40 1.68 55.33
C ASP A 17 -34.12 2.69 54.20
N LEU A 18 -33.66 3.90 54.55
CA LEU A 18 -33.31 4.93 53.56
C LEU A 18 -32.04 4.56 52.77
N SER A 19 -31.06 3.90 53.40
CA SER A 19 -29.85 3.45 52.71
C SER A 19 -30.12 2.29 51.75
N ALA A 20 -31.06 1.40 52.07
CA ALA A 20 -31.43 0.28 51.21
C ALA A 20 -32.16 0.77 49.94
N VAL A 21 -33.11 1.71 50.08
CA VAL A 21 -33.86 2.28 48.94
C VAL A 21 -32.95 3.15 48.05
N PHE A 22 -32.00 3.90 48.62
CA PHE A 22 -31.02 4.65 47.84
C PHE A 22 -30.05 3.71 47.09
N ASN A 23 -29.53 2.68 47.76
CA ASN A 23 -28.64 1.69 47.13
C ASN A 23 -29.31 0.92 46.01
N MET A 24 -30.60 0.60 46.12
CA MET A 24 -31.35 -0.16 45.11
C MET A 24 -31.70 0.70 43.87
N LYS A 25 -31.83 2.02 44.02
CA LYS A 25 -31.99 2.95 42.89
C LYS A 25 -30.68 3.25 42.18
N THR A 26 -29.57 3.39 42.92
CA THR A 26 -28.24 3.59 42.32
C THR A 26 -27.71 2.33 41.64
N THR A 27 -27.95 1.13 42.19
CA THR A 27 -27.60 -0.12 41.47
C THR A 27 -28.42 -0.29 40.20
N ASN A 28 -29.72 -0.01 40.21
CA ASN A 28 -30.52 -0.04 38.98
C ASN A 28 -30.09 1.01 37.96
N LEU A 29 -29.71 2.22 38.39
CA LEU A 29 -29.18 3.26 37.49
C LEU A 29 -27.83 2.84 36.90
N VAL A 30 -26.92 2.28 37.71
CA VAL A 30 -25.61 1.77 37.27
C VAL A 30 -25.79 0.56 36.35
N LEU A 31 -26.70 -0.37 36.64
CA LEU A 31 -26.98 -1.52 35.78
C LEU A 31 -27.61 -1.10 34.46
N THR A 32 -28.49 -0.09 34.47
CA THR A 32 -29.08 0.48 33.26
C THR A 32 -28.03 1.25 32.46
N LEU A 33 -27.15 2.00 33.11
CA LEU A 33 -26.04 2.70 32.45
C LEU A 33 -25.04 1.70 31.86
N ILE A 34 -24.72 0.62 32.57
CA ILE A 34 -23.88 -0.47 32.08
C ILE A 34 -24.57 -1.20 30.93
N CYS A 35 -25.87 -1.49 31.01
CA CYS A 35 -26.63 -2.06 29.90
C CYS A 35 -26.66 -1.11 28.69
N VAL A 36 -26.91 0.19 28.88
CA VAL A 36 -26.91 1.18 27.79
C VAL A 36 -25.51 1.34 27.19
N ILE A 37 -24.45 1.37 28.01
CA ILE A 37 -23.05 1.38 27.55
C ILE A 37 -22.72 0.08 26.80
N SER A 38 -23.19 -1.06 27.28
CA SER A 38 -23.02 -2.39 26.65
C SER A 38 -23.85 -2.53 25.37
N LEU A 39 -25.02 -1.88 25.27
CA LEU A 39 -25.88 -1.80 24.09
C LEU A 39 -25.36 -0.78 23.06
N THR A 40 -24.58 0.23 23.48
CA THR A 40 -23.89 1.17 22.58
C THR A 40 -22.50 0.71 22.14
N CYS A 41 -22.01 -0.43 22.64
CA CYS A 41 -20.93 -1.15 21.98
C CYS A 41 -21.49 -1.79 20.70
N THR A 42 -21.77 -0.97 19.68
CA THR A 42 -21.81 -1.43 18.30
C THR A 42 -20.51 -2.20 18.07
N HIS A 43 -20.57 -3.52 18.07
CA HIS A 43 -19.41 -4.34 17.71
C HIS A 43 -18.95 -3.83 16.35
N ALA A 44 -17.69 -3.41 16.26
CA ALA A 44 -17.09 -3.00 15.00
C ALA A 44 -17.28 -4.15 14.02
N LYS A 45 -18.15 -3.96 13.03
CA LYS A 45 -18.42 -5.00 12.06
C LYS A 45 -17.20 -5.03 11.14
N THR A 46 -16.51 -6.17 11.14
CA THR A 46 -15.30 -6.34 10.35
C THR A 46 -15.68 -6.78 8.94
N GLY A 47 -15.13 -6.10 7.94
CA GLY A 47 -15.20 -6.49 6.54
C GLY A 47 -13.80 -6.55 5.94
N TYR A 48 -13.72 -7.10 4.75
CA TYR A 48 -12.47 -7.22 4.01
C TYR A 48 -12.62 -6.71 2.58
N PHE A 49 -11.53 -6.27 1.97
CA PHE A 49 -11.50 -5.97 0.54
C PHE A 49 -10.14 -6.33 -0.06
N TRP A 50 -10.17 -6.87 -1.27
CA TRP A 50 -8.94 -7.13 -2.02
C TRP A 50 -8.42 -5.84 -2.64
N HIS A 51 -7.11 -5.70 -2.70
CA HIS A 51 -6.42 -4.75 -3.56
C HIS A 51 -5.47 -5.52 -4.46
N ILE A 52 -5.78 -5.49 -5.75
CA ILE A 52 -5.02 -6.11 -6.84
C ILE A 52 -4.57 -5.04 -7.81
N THR A 53 -3.38 -5.19 -8.37
CA THR A 53 -2.78 -4.19 -9.26
C THR A 53 -1.77 -4.82 -10.18
N ASP A 54 -1.51 -4.16 -11.31
CA ASP A 54 -0.35 -4.44 -12.15
C ASP A 54 -0.29 -5.93 -12.54
N PHE A 55 -1.35 -6.39 -13.20
CA PHE A 55 -1.37 -7.73 -13.76
C PHE A 55 -0.33 -7.85 -14.87
N HIS A 56 -0.19 -6.81 -15.70
CA HIS A 56 0.63 -6.84 -16.93
C HIS A 56 0.46 -8.17 -17.67
N TYR A 57 -0.79 -8.49 -18.03
CA TYR A 57 -1.09 -9.71 -18.75
C TYR A 57 -0.43 -9.67 -20.13
N ASP A 58 0.43 -10.65 -20.43
CA ASP A 58 0.96 -10.87 -21.78
C ASP A 58 0.27 -12.09 -22.43
N PRO A 59 -0.69 -11.87 -23.36
CA PRO A 59 -1.32 -12.95 -24.10
C PRO A 59 -0.37 -13.81 -24.94
N LEU A 60 0.86 -13.33 -25.19
CA LEU A 60 1.85 -13.99 -26.03
C LEU A 60 2.95 -14.70 -25.21
N TYR A 61 2.88 -14.65 -23.88
CA TYR A 61 3.82 -15.35 -23.02
C TYR A 61 3.84 -16.85 -23.33
N THR A 62 5.03 -17.45 -23.32
CA THR A 62 5.18 -18.90 -23.45
C THR A 62 6.41 -19.42 -22.72
N SER A 63 6.33 -20.61 -22.13
CA SER A 63 7.47 -21.30 -21.51
C SER A 63 8.60 -21.62 -22.50
N GLN A 64 8.30 -21.62 -23.81
CA GLN A 64 9.26 -21.78 -24.91
C GLN A 64 9.80 -20.44 -25.44
N GLY A 65 9.50 -19.33 -24.77
CA GLY A 65 9.93 -18.00 -25.16
C GLY A 65 11.39 -17.68 -24.81
N ASP A 66 11.82 -16.49 -25.19
CA ASP A 66 13.16 -15.94 -24.90
C ASP A 66 13.00 -14.60 -24.16
N THR A 67 13.68 -14.42 -23.03
CA THR A 67 13.61 -13.17 -22.24
C THR A 67 14.05 -11.95 -23.05
N ARG A 68 14.93 -12.13 -24.04
CA ARG A 68 15.40 -11.07 -24.95
C ARG A 68 14.36 -10.66 -25.99
N ARG A 69 13.27 -11.43 -26.11
CA ARG A 69 12.12 -11.17 -26.98
C ARG A 69 10.83 -11.01 -26.17
N HIS A 70 10.95 -10.47 -24.97
CA HIS A 70 9.81 -10.26 -24.07
C HIS A 70 9.05 -11.55 -23.77
N CYS A 71 9.77 -12.68 -23.73
CA CYS A 71 9.26 -13.98 -23.29
C CYS A 71 8.24 -14.62 -24.25
N ARG A 72 8.31 -14.20 -25.51
CA ARG A 72 7.50 -14.71 -26.62
C ARG A 72 8.31 -15.65 -27.48
N ARG A 73 7.61 -16.45 -28.30
CA ARG A 73 8.27 -17.28 -29.32
C ARG A 73 9.00 -16.40 -30.32
N ALA A 74 10.12 -16.90 -30.82
CA ALA A 74 10.75 -16.35 -32.01
C ALA A 74 9.85 -16.61 -33.22
N ASP A 75 9.66 -15.60 -34.07
CA ASP A 75 9.13 -15.77 -35.42
C ASP A 75 9.90 -16.89 -36.15
N GLU A 76 9.28 -17.58 -37.10
CA GLU A 76 9.78 -18.81 -37.78
C GLU A 76 11.24 -18.72 -38.32
N ARG A 77 11.83 -17.53 -38.37
CA ARG A 77 13.24 -17.27 -38.66
C ARG A 77 14.09 -17.27 -37.37
N GLY A 78 14.26 -18.46 -36.79
CA GLY A 78 15.44 -18.85 -36.02
C GLY A 78 15.69 -18.14 -34.68
N SER A 79 15.71 -18.94 -33.60
CA SER A 79 16.67 -18.73 -32.51
C SER A 79 17.44 -20.03 -32.34
N SER A 80 18.62 -20.09 -32.94
CA SER A 80 19.58 -21.20 -32.89
C SER A 80 20.46 -21.13 -31.63
N GLY A 81 19.89 -20.76 -30.48
CA GLY A 81 20.62 -20.67 -29.22
C GLY A 81 19.96 -21.51 -28.13
N HIS A 82 20.78 -22.19 -27.31
CA HIS A 82 20.35 -22.83 -26.07
C HIS A 82 19.96 -21.75 -25.06
N HIS A 83 18.69 -21.35 -25.04
CA HIS A 83 18.14 -20.45 -24.01
C HIS A 83 17.51 -21.27 -22.90
N ARG A 84 17.61 -20.76 -21.65
CA ARG A 84 16.93 -21.38 -20.51
C ARG A 84 15.42 -21.37 -20.76
N ALA A 85 14.77 -22.51 -20.60
CA ALA A 85 13.31 -22.59 -20.67
C ALA A 85 12.67 -21.70 -19.58
N LEU A 86 11.64 -20.95 -19.97
CA LEU A 86 10.91 -20.08 -19.04
C LEU A 86 9.94 -20.90 -18.20
N GLY A 87 9.62 -20.37 -17.03
CA GLY A 87 8.69 -21.00 -16.11
C GLY A 87 7.27 -21.10 -16.68
N ARG A 88 6.48 -22.06 -16.20
CA ARG A 88 5.05 -22.12 -16.55
C ARG A 88 4.30 -20.89 -16.04
N PHE A 89 4.65 -20.40 -14.85
CA PHE A 89 3.97 -19.28 -14.21
C PHE A 89 4.60 -17.92 -14.54
N GLY A 90 5.69 -17.88 -15.29
CA GLY A 90 6.40 -16.63 -15.58
C GLY A 90 7.89 -16.72 -15.25
N ASP A 91 8.53 -15.58 -15.39
CA ASP A 91 9.93 -15.34 -15.06
C ASP A 91 10.09 -13.88 -14.63
N TYR A 92 11.09 -13.56 -13.79
CA TYR A 92 11.30 -12.19 -13.31
C TYR A 92 11.67 -11.19 -14.42
N SER A 93 12.11 -11.68 -15.57
CA SER A 93 12.32 -10.86 -16.79
C SER A 93 11.08 -10.73 -17.68
N CYS A 94 9.91 -11.21 -17.25
CA CYS A 94 8.71 -11.31 -18.09
C CYS A 94 7.48 -10.80 -17.38
N ASP A 95 6.60 -10.14 -18.16
CA ASP A 95 5.23 -9.86 -17.77
C ASP A 95 4.42 -11.16 -17.52
N SER A 96 3.25 -11.03 -16.90
CA SER A 96 2.51 -12.18 -16.36
C SER A 96 2.00 -13.12 -17.44
N SER A 97 2.24 -14.41 -17.20
CA SER A 97 1.52 -15.51 -17.87
C SER A 97 0.04 -15.55 -17.45
N LEU A 98 -0.81 -16.12 -18.32
CA LEU A 98 -2.21 -16.38 -17.96
C LEU A 98 -2.30 -17.33 -16.75
N GLU A 99 -1.45 -18.36 -16.69
CA GLU A 99 -1.42 -19.36 -15.63
C GLU A 99 -1.17 -18.75 -14.24
N LEU A 100 -0.31 -17.73 -14.15
CA LEU A 100 -0.09 -16.99 -12.92
C LEU A 100 -1.34 -16.23 -12.49
N ILE A 101 -1.93 -15.49 -13.41
CA ILE A 101 -3.13 -14.69 -13.15
C ILE A 101 -4.31 -15.59 -12.75
N GLU A 102 -4.52 -16.71 -13.45
CA GLU A 102 -5.55 -17.69 -13.12
C GLU A 102 -5.30 -18.34 -11.75
N SER A 103 -4.03 -18.54 -11.35
CA SER A 103 -3.71 -19.02 -10.01
C SER A 103 -4.08 -18.01 -8.93
N ALA A 104 -3.82 -16.71 -9.17
CA ALA A 104 -4.22 -15.63 -8.28
C ALA A 104 -5.74 -15.55 -8.14
N ALA A 105 -6.46 -15.59 -9.27
CA ALA A 105 -7.91 -15.58 -9.32
C ALA A 105 -8.51 -16.77 -8.54
N ARG A 106 -8.01 -17.99 -8.76
CA ARG A 106 -8.43 -19.18 -8.00
C ARG A 106 -8.19 -19.00 -6.50
N TYR A 107 -7.04 -18.46 -6.11
CA TYR A 107 -6.72 -18.25 -4.71
C TYR A 107 -7.64 -17.24 -4.04
N MET A 108 -7.89 -16.08 -4.66
CA MET A 108 -8.82 -15.07 -4.13
C MET A 108 -10.23 -15.64 -3.95
N ARG A 109 -10.69 -16.49 -4.88
CA ARG A 109 -11.99 -17.16 -4.80
C ARG A 109 -12.15 -18.01 -3.54
N THR A 110 -11.07 -18.65 -3.06
CA THR A 110 -11.14 -19.49 -1.84
C THR A 110 -11.44 -18.70 -0.57
N ARG A 111 -11.22 -17.37 -0.58
CA ARG A 111 -11.40 -16.48 0.58
C ARG A 111 -12.69 -15.69 0.58
N HIS A 112 -13.59 -15.95 -0.35
CA HIS A 112 -14.88 -15.25 -0.42
C HIS A 112 -15.70 -15.33 0.86
N SER A 113 -15.55 -16.43 1.61
CA SER A 113 -16.25 -16.62 2.90
C SER A 113 -15.74 -15.71 4.02
N GLU A 114 -14.66 -14.96 3.81
CA GLU A 114 -14.08 -14.04 4.80
C GLU A 114 -14.80 -12.69 4.88
N ASN A 115 -16.06 -12.56 4.44
CA ASN A 115 -16.78 -11.27 4.36
C ASN A 115 -16.03 -10.22 3.51
N VAL A 116 -15.59 -10.63 2.33
CA VAL A 116 -15.09 -9.69 1.31
C VAL A 116 -16.27 -8.84 0.82
N GLU A 117 -16.15 -7.52 0.89
CA GLU A 117 -17.23 -6.59 0.52
C GLU A 117 -17.04 -6.07 -0.92
N PHE A 118 -15.79 -5.84 -1.35
CA PHE A 118 -15.46 -5.35 -2.68
C PHE A 118 -13.99 -5.64 -3.04
N VAL A 119 -13.61 -5.30 -4.27
CA VAL A 119 -12.24 -5.41 -4.79
C VAL A 119 -11.81 -4.07 -5.38
N LEU A 120 -10.63 -3.58 -5.02
CA LEU A 120 -9.96 -2.48 -5.70
C LEU A 120 -8.99 -3.05 -6.74
N TRP A 121 -9.11 -2.62 -7.99
CA TRP A 121 -8.22 -3.04 -9.06
C TRP A 121 -7.51 -1.83 -9.67
N THR A 122 -6.25 -1.59 -9.28
CA THR A 122 -5.55 -0.32 -9.60
C THR A 122 -4.75 -0.33 -10.89
N GLY A 123 -5.28 -0.94 -11.96
CA GLY A 123 -4.79 -0.73 -13.33
C GLY A 123 -3.56 -1.55 -13.74
N ASP A 124 -3.03 -1.19 -14.91
CA ASP A 124 -1.95 -1.87 -15.65
C ASP A 124 -2.29 -3.33 -15.93
N ILE A 125 -3.28 -3.46 -16.81
CA ILE A 125 -3.94 -4.73 -17.14
C ILE A 125 -3.10 -5.51 -18.14
N ILE A 126 -2.57 -4.83 -19.17
CA ILE A 126 -1.84 -5.44 -20.29
C ILE A 126 -0.36 -5.17 -20.15
N ALA A 127 0.46 -6.15 -20.56
CA ALA A 127 1.91 -6.02 -20.67
C ALA A 127 2.35 -4.79 -21.48
N ALA A 128 3.37 -4.08 -20.99
CA ALA A 128 3.83 -2.80 -21.55
C ALA A 128 4.25 -2.89 -23.03
N ARG A 129 4.74 -4.06 -23.45
CA ARG A 129 5.27 -4.30 -24.80
C ARG A 129 4.35 -5.17 -25.64
N TYR A 130 3.07 -5.25 -25.31
CA TYR A 130 2.10 -5.99 -26.11
C TYR A 130 1.93 -5.33 -27.49
N THR A 131 2.18 -6.11 -28.55
CA THR A 131 2.20 -5.63 -29.94
C THR A 131 0.86 -5.76 -30.66
N GLY A 132 -0.20 -6.16 -29.96
CA GLY A 132 -1.54 -6.22 -30.51
C GLY A 132 -2.09 -4.84 -30.88
N ASN A 133 -3.00 -4.80 -31.84
CA ASN A 133 -3.73 -3.58 -32.17
C ASN A 133 -4.73 -3.22 -31.03
N GLU A 134 -5.47 -2.12 -31.19
CA GLU A 134 -6.41 -1.69 -30.15
C GLU A 134 -7.53 -2.71 -29.88
N ASP A 135 -8.01 -3.44 -30.89
CA ASP A 135 -9.01 -4.49 -30.70
C ASP A 135 -8.43 -5.68 -29.93
N ASP A 136 -7.19 -6.08 -30.23
CA ASP A 136 -6.47 -7.13 -29.50
C ASP A 136 -6.28 -6.76 -28.02
N LYS A 137 -5.94 -5.49 -27.74
CA LYS A 137 -5.81 -4.97 -26.38
C LYS A 137 -7.14 -5.00 -25.63
N ILE A 138 -8.20 -4.51 -26.25
CA ILE A 138 -9.55 -4.54 -25.66
C ILE A 138 -10.00 -6.00 -25.43
N GLN A 139 -9.66 -6.93 -26.32
CA GLN A 139 -9.95 -8.35 -26.13
C GLN A 139 -9.15 -8.95 -24.96
N ALA A 140 -7.87 -8.58 -24.80
CA ALA A 140 -7.08 -9.00 -23.65
C ALA A 140 -7.69 -8.48 -22.33
N ILE A 141 -8.12 -7.21 -22.29
CA ILE A 141 -8.82 -6.61 -21.14
C ILE A 141 -10.15 -7.31 -20.89
N ARG A 142 -10.90 -7.67 -21.94
CA ARG A 142 -12.14 -8.45 -21.80
C ARG A 142 -11.87 -9.79 -21.15
N ASN A 143 -10.84 -10.53 -21.58
CA ASN A 143 -10.49 -11.82 -20.98
C ASN A 143 -10.18 -11.68 -19.48
N MET A 144 -9.44 -10.65 -19.11
CA MET A 144 -9.12 -10.32 -17.71
C MET A 144 -10.37 -9.94 -16.92
N THR A 145 -11.22 -9.09 -17.51
CA THR A 145 -12.50 -8.66 -16.92
C THR A 145 -13.38 -9.88 -16.67
N ASP A 146 -13.58 -10.75 -17.66
CA ASP A 146 -14.40 -11.96 -17.54
C ASP A 146 -13.86 -12.95 -16.51
N LEU A 147 -12.53 -13.11 -16.41
CA LEU A 147 -11.91 -13.91 -15.36
C LEU A 147 -12.23 -13.35 -13.98
N LEU A 148 -12.12 -12.04 -13.78
CA LEU A 148 -12.45 -11.40 -12.51
C LEU A 148 -13.96 -11.43 -12.23
N SER A 149 -14.83 -11.30 -13.23
CA SER A 149 -16.29 -11.40 -13.06
C SER A 149 -16.70 -12.81 -12.62
N ARG A 150 -16.07 -13.85 -13.18
CA ARG A 150 -16.25 -15.25 -12.73
C ARG A 150 -15.68 -15.50 -11.35
N THR A 151 -14.57 -14.86 -11.04
CA THR A 151 -13.91 -14.96 -9.73
C THR A 151 -14.80 -14.34 -8.68
N PHE A 152 -15.23 -13.09 -8.88
CA PHE A 152 -15.99 -12.24 -7.97
C PHE A 152 -17.47 -12.10 -8.39
N SER A 153 -18.19 -13.22 -8.51
CA SER A 153 -19.55 -13.24 -9.05
C SER A 153 -20.61 -12.47 -8.24
N SER A 154 -20.33 -12.20 -6.96
CA SER A 154 -21.24 -11.50 -6.02
C SER A 154 -20.63 -10.21 -5.46
N HIS A 155 -19.44 -9.82 -5.89
CA HIS A 155 -18.72 -8.66 -5.35
C HIS A 155 -18.52 -7.63 -6.46
N PHE A 156 -18.50 -6.36 -6.09
CA PHE A 156 -18.15 -5.30 -7.02
C PHE A 156 -16.63 -5.17 -7.11
N VAL A 157 -16.12 -5.07 -8.34
CA VAL A 157 -14.73 -4.73 -8.62
C VAL A 157 -14.68 -3.28 -9.08
N PHE A 158 -13.84 -2.48 -8.43
CA PHE A 158 -13.68 -1.05 -8.72
C PHE A 158 -12.34 -0.83 -9.44
N PRO A 159 -12.33 -0.84 -10.79
CA PRO A 159 -11.13 -0.65 -11.58
C PRO A 159 -10.69 0.82 -11.64
N VAL A 160 -9.38 1.04 -11.71
CA VAL A 160 -8.73 2.30 -12.07
C VAL A 160 -7.82 2.05 -13.27
N LEU A 161 -7.63 3.06 -14.12
CA LEU A 161 -6.73 2.97 -15.25
C LEU A 161 -5.28 3.14 -14.82
N GLY A 162 -4.44 2.19 -15.23
CA GLY A 162 -2.99 2.32 -15.21
C GLY A 162 -2.46 3.02 -16.45
N HIS A 163 -1.16 3.32 -16.44
CA HIS A 163 -0.55 4.13 -17.49
C HIS A 163 -0.36 3.37 -18.81
N LEU A 164 -0.41 2.04 -18.76
CA LEU A 164 -0.38 1.15 -19.93
C LEU A 164 -1.76 0.83 -20.49
N ASP A 165 -2.82 1.14 -19.73
CA ASP A 165 -4.19 0.84 -20.14
C ASP A 165 -4.67 1.79 -21.25
N PRO A 166 -5.58 1.34 -22.14
CA PRO A 166 -6.20 2.20 -23.11
C PRO A 166 -6.89 3.40 -22.47
N ALA A 167 -6.92 4.52 -23.20
CA ALA A 167 -7.68 5.69 -22.78
C ALA A 167 -9.17 5.35 -22.55
N PRO A 168 -9.88 6.09 -21.68
CA PRO A 168 -11.30 5.90 -21.48
C PRO A 168 -12.06 5.89 -22.81
N SER A 169 -12.86 4.86 -23.02
CA SER A 169 -13.61 4.64 -24.26
C SER A 169 -14.95 3.98 -23.98
N GLU A 170 -15.84 4.02 -24.96
CA GLU A 170 -17.13 3.32 -24.86
C GLU A 170 -16.95 1.81 -24.73
N SER A 171 -16.02 1.23 -25.48
CA SER A 171 -15.67 -0.20 -25.40
C SER A 171 -15.26 -0.59 -23.98
N LEU A 172 -14.38 0.18 -23.35
CA LEU A 172 -13.92 -0.09 -21.98
C LEU A 172 -15.03 0.16 -20.94
N THR A 173 -15.83 1.21 -21.13
CA THR A 173 -16.99 1.51 -20.27
C THR A 173 -18.00 0.34 -20.29
N ASN A 174 -18.26 -0.23 -21.46
CA ASN A 174 -19.18 -1.35 -21.62
C ASN A 174 -18.65 -2.64 -20.96
N LEU A 175 -17.34 -2.85 -20.89
CA LEU A 175 -16.77 -4.00 -20.17
C LEU A 175 -17.07 -3.94 -18.67
N TRP A 176 -17.03 -2.75 -18.07
CA TRP A 176 -17.16 -2.57 -16.62
C TRP A 176 -18.56 -2.16 -16.15
N MET A 177 -19.54 -2.09 -17.07
CA MET A 177 -20.91 -1.67 -16.77
C MET A 177 -21.64 -2.54 -15.74
N HIS A 178 -21.21 -3.78 -15.57
CA HIS A 178 -21.81 -4.71 -14.61
C HIS A 178 -21.28 -4.52 -13.17
N TRP A 179 -20.14 -3.83 -13.01
CA TRP A 179 -19.58 -3.50 -11.69
C TRP A 179 -19.89 -2.08 -11.23
N LEU A 180 -20.06 -1.16 -12.18
CA LEU A 180 -20.15 0.27 -11.89
C LEU A 180 -21.59 0.78 -12.05
N PRO A 181 -22.10 1.61 -11.13
CA PRO A 181 -23.39 2.26 -11.30
C PRO A 181 -23.36 3.28 -12.45
N LEU A 182 -24.53 3.65 -12.96
CA LEU A 182 -24.66 4.50 -14.15
C LEU A 182 -23.93 5.84 -14.00
N GLU A 183 -24.00 6.47 -12.82
CA GLU A 183 -23.35 7.75 -12.53
C GLU A 183 -21.81 7.63 -12.57
N ALA A 184 -21.27 6.48 -12.14
CA ALA A 184 -19.85 6.20 -12.24
C ALA A 184 -19.43 5.97 -13.70
N LEU A 185 -20.23 5.22 -14.47
CA LEU A 185 -19.96 5.00 -15.90
C LEU A 185 -19.94 6.29 -16.73
N GLN A 186 -20.78 7.27 -16.38
CA GLN A 186 -20.80 8.57 -17.05
C GLN A 186 -19.47 9.31 -16.90
N THR A 187 -18.96 9.44 -15.67
CA THR A 187 -17.67 10.13 -15.42
C THR A 187 -16.49 9.32 -15.93
N PHE A 188 -16.56 7.99 -15.79
CA PHE A 188 -15.55 7.08 -16.33
C PHE A 188 -15.39 7.22 -17.84
N LYS A 189 -16.48 7.21 -18.62
CA LYS A 189 -16.44 7.32 -20.09
C LYS A 189 -15.66 8.55 -20.58
N TYR A 190 -15.76 9.68 -19.87
CA TYR A 190 -15.14 10.94 -20.30
C TYR A 190 -13.75 11.18 -19.73
N GLY A 191 -13.45 10.67 -18.53
CA GLY A 191 -12.24 11.03 -17.79
C GLY A 191 -11.49 9.87 -17.15
N GLY A 192 -12.06 8.67 -17.11
CA GLY A 192 -11.46 7.50 -16.46
C GLY A 192 -11.49 7.54 -14.92
N TYR A 193 -12.22 8.48 -14.34
CA TYR A 193 -12.38 8.66 -12.89
C TYR A 193 -13.87 8.63 -12.51
N TYR A 194 -14.18 8.23 -11.28
CA TYR A 194 -15.55 8.12 -10.78
C TYR A 194 -15.58 7.99 -9.24
N THR A 195 -16.78 7.97 -8.66
CA THR A 195 -16.95 7.63 -7.23
C THR A 195 -17.97 6.53 -7.02
N ILE A 196 -17.78 5.73 -5.97
CA ILE A 196 -18.76 4.77 -5.45
C ILE A 196 -19.16 5.17 -4.03
N GLU A 197 -20.46 5.25 -3.78
CA GLU A 197 -21.00 5.58 -2.47
C GLU A 197 -21.48 4.30 -1.76
N GLN A 198 -20.81 3.94 -0.67
CA GLN A 198 -21.20 2.83 0.20
C GLN A 198 -22.12 3.38 1.31
N LYS A 199 -23.40 3.52 0.98
CA LYS A 199 -24.41 4.20 1.82
C LYS A 199 -24.50 3.65 3.24
N GLN A 200 -24.33 2.33 3.41
CA GLN A 200 -24.45 1.68 4.72
C GLN A 200 -23.28 2.03 5.65
N SER A 201 -22.06 2.20 5.10
CA SER A 201 -20.83 2.45 5.84
C SER A 201 -20.41 3.91 5.88
N LYS A 202 -21.18 4.81 5.22
CA LYS A 202 -20.81 6.22 4.98
C LYS A 202 -19.39 6.36 4.41
N LEU A 203 -18.98 5.38 3.60
CA LEU A 203 -17.69 5.38 2.92
C LEU A 203 -17.90 5.76 1.45
N ARG A 204 -17.08 6.66 0.93
CA ARG A 204 -17.01 6.99 -0.49
C ARG A 204 -15.67 6.56 -1.05
N ILE A 205 -15.69 5.75 -2.10
CA ILE A 205 -14.50 5.39 -2.86
C ILE A 205 -14.38 6.39 -4.00
N VAL A 206 -13.24 7.06 -4.10
CA VAL A 206 -12.92 8.04 -5.14
C VAL A 206 -11.82 7.44 -6.00
N ALA A 207 -12.21 6.95 -7.18
CA ALA A 207 -11.31 6.37 -8.17
C ALA A 207 -10.80 7.47 -9.10
N LEU A 208 -9.49 7.74 -9.05
CA LEU A 208 -8.81 8.76 -9.82
C LEU A 208 -8.14 8.18 -11.06
N ASN A 209 -8.20 8.90 -12.18
CA ASN A 209 -7.33 8.67 -13.31
C ASN A 209 -6.04 9.48 -13.12
N THR A 210 -5.06 8.87 -12.45
CA THR A 210 -3.77 9.51 -12.14
C THR A 210 -2.90 9.73 -13.39
N ASN A 211 -3.20 9.08 -14.51
CA ASN A 211 -2.49 9.32 -15.78
C ASN A 211 -2.62 10.77 -16.22
N LEU A 212 -3.77 11.40 -15.92
CA LEU A 212 -4.02 12.82 -16.18
C LEU A 212 -3.17 13.76 -15.30
N PHE A 213 -2.46 13.25 -14.29
CA PHE A 213 -1.55 14.02 -13.45
C PHE A 213 -0.08 13.84 -13.85
N SER A 214 0.19 13.04 -14.88
CA SER A 214 1.54 12.85 -15.42
C SER A 214 2.08 14.13 -16.04
N ILE A 215 3.41 14.20 -16.21
CA ILE A 215 4.09 15.31 -16.90
C ILE A 215 3.49 15.56 -18.30
N ARG A 216 3.06 14.50 -18.99
CA ARG A 216 2.47 14.58 -20.33
C ARG A 216 1.09 15.24 -20.33
N ASP A 217 0.24 14.88 -19.37
CA ASP A 217 -1.20 15.15 -19.43
C ASP A 217 -1.68 16.18 -18.39
N SER A 218 -0.82 16.62 -17.45
CA SER A 218 -1.23 17.46 -16.29
C SER A 218 -1.81 18.83 -16.66
N ASN A 219 -1.49 19.34 -17.85
CA ASN A 219 -1.99 20.62 -18.35
C ASN A 219 -3.22 20.48 -19.27
N SER A 220 -3.73 19.26 -19.45
CA SER A 220 -4.88 18.99 -20.30
C SER A 220 -6.19 19.55 -19.70
N VAL A 221 -7.17 19.80 -20.56
CA VAL A 221 -8.53 20.19 -20.13
C VAL A 221 -9.14 19.09 -19.25
N GLN A 222 -8.84 17.83 -19.54
CA GLN A 222 -9.29 16.66 -18.83
C GLN A 222 -8.72 16.62 -17.40
N ALA A 223 -7.43 16.92 -17.24
CA ALA A 223 -6.80 17.04 -15.93
C ALA A 223 -7.46 18.14 -15.09
N ARG A 224 -7.69 19.33 -15.67
CA ARG A 224 -8.40 20.42 -14.98
C ARG A 224 -9.81 20.02 -14.53
N LYS A 225 -10.57 19.34 -15.40
CA LYS A 225 -11.91 18.85 -15.07
C LYS A 225 -11.89 17.83 -13.93
N GLN A 226 -10.91 16.92 -13.91
CA GLN A 226 -10.76 15.96 -12.80
C GLN A 226 -10.48 16.68 -11.48
N TRP A 227 -9.64 17.72 -11.48
CA TRP A 227 -9.40 18.50 -10.27
C TRP A 227 -10.65 19.22 -9.75
N GLU A 228 -11.39 19.90 -10.63
CA GLU A 228 -12.64 20.58 -10.28
C GLU A 228 -13.68 19.58 -9.72
N TRP A 229 -13.76 18.41 -10.34
CA TRP A 229 -14.61 17.31 -9.89
C TRP A 229 -14.18 16.76 -8.53
N LEU A 230 -12.88 16.53 -8.32
CA LEU A 230 -12.33 15.97 -7.08
C LEU A 230 -12.60 16.91 -5.90
N ASP A 231 -12.35 18.21 -6.08
CA ASP A 231 -12.63 19.22 -5.05
C ASP A 231 -14.13 19.20 -4.69
N ALA A 232 -15.03 19.17 -5.67
CA ALA A 232 -16.47 19.10 -5.42
C ALA A 232 -16.90 17.80 -4.69
N VAL A 233 -16.30 16.66 -5.04
CA VAL A 233 -16.55 15.37 -4.39
C VAL A 233 -16.12 15.39 -2.93
N LEU A 234 -14.92 15.89 -2.62
CA LEU A 234 -14.39 15.90 -1.26
C LEU A 234 -15.11 16.92 -0.36
N GLU A 235 -15.51 18.07 -0.91
CA GLU A 235 -16.36 19.04 -0.18
C GLU A 235 -17.73 18.46 0.13
N LYS A 236 -18.34 17.72 -0.82
CA LYS A 236 -19.60 17.01 -0.59
C LYS A 236 -19.45 15.93 0.46
N ALA A 237 -18.41 15.10 0.40
CA ALA A 237 -18.14 14.07 1.39
C ALA A 237 -17.95 14.67 2.80
N THR A 238 -17.24 15.81 2.90
CA THR A 238 -17.07 16.57 4.14
C THR A 238 -18.43 17.01 4.71
N THR A 239 -19.28 17.59 3.87
CA THR A 239 -20.63 18.06 4.25
C THR A 239 -21.51 16.89 4.71
N ASN A 240 -21.44 15.76 4.01
CA ASN A 240 -22.22 14.56 4.30
C ASN A 240 -21.68 13.74 5.48
N LYS A 241 -20.51 14.11 6.03
CA LYS A 241 -19.80 13.35 7.07
C LYS A 241 -19.49 11.92 6.62
N GLU A 242 -19.08 11.80 5.36
CA GLU A 242 -18.60 10.56 4.76
C GLU A 242 -17.09 10.43 4.96
N MET A 243 -16.62 9.21 5.17
CA MET A 243 -15.20 8.87 5.08
C MET A 243 -14.86 8.55 3.62
N VAL A 244 -13.60 8.73 3.24
CA VAL A 244 -13.15 8.64 1.84
C VAL A 244 -11.97 7.68 1.72
N TYR A 245 -12.07 6.78 0.75
CA TYR A 245 -10.91 6.09 0.17
C TYR A 245 -10.54 6.76 -1.14
N ILE A 246 -9.28 7.15 -1.30
CA ILE A 246 -8.76 7.62 -2.59
C ILE A 246 -8.01 6.47 -3.24
N VAL A 247 -8.38 6.13 -4.47
CA VAL A 247 -7.82 4.99 -5.20
C VAL A 247 -7.28 5.52 -6.52
N GLY A 248 -6.04 5.17 -6.85
CA GLY A 248 -5.38 5.59 -8.08
C GLY A 248 -4.40 4.52 -8.56
N HIS A 249 -3.75 4.74 -9.70
CA HIS A 249 -2.69 3.84 -10.16
C HIS A 249 -1.32 4.31 -9.65
N ALA A 250 -0.82 5.45 -10.16
CA ALA A 250 0.43 6.06 -9.71
C ALA A 250 0.19 6.90 -8.44
N ALA A 251 0.97 6.67 -7.39
CA ALA A 251 0.88 7.39 -6.13
C ALA A 251 1.56 8.78 -6.20
N PRO A 252 1.19 9.75 -5.34
CA PRO A 252 1.98 10.97 -5.19
C PRO A 252 3.35 10.67 -4.58
N GLY A 253 4.32 11.56 -4.83
CA GLY A 253 5.69 11.42 -4.37
C GLY A 253 6.68 11.09 -5.48
N SER A 254 7.92 10.86 -5.05
CA SER A 254 9.01 10.36 -5.89
C SER A 254 9.54 9.05 -5.31
N ASP A 255 10.07 8.19 -6.16
CA ASP A 255 10.80 6.98 -5.74
C ASP A 255 12.08 6.82 -6.56
N SER A 256 13.05 6.03 -6.09
CA SER A 256 14.24 5.68 -6.86
C SER A 256 13.89 4.97 -8.16
N ARG A 257 12.85 4.13 -8.09
CA ARG A 257 12.28 3.34 -9.16
C ARG A 257 11.52 4.17 -10.19
N HIS A 258 10.87 5.24 -9.74
CA HIS A 258 10.10 6.15 -10.58
C HIS A 258 10.22 7.59 -10.03
N PRO A 259 11.28 8.31 -10.41
CA PRO A 259 11.38 9.71 -10.10
C PRO A 259 10.45 10.44 -11.08
N TYR A 260 9.38 11.06 -10.58
CA TYR A 260 8.50 11.99 -11.33
C TYR A 260 7.33 11.40 -12.16
N ASP A 261 6.63 10.36 -11.67
CA ASP A 261 5.40 9.86 -12.34
C ASP A 261 4.32 10.95 -12.47
N MET A 262 4.06 11.68 -11.38
CA MET A 262 3.22 12.87 -11.40
C MET A 262 4.06 14.12 -11.65
N SER A 263 3.52 15.06 -12.43
CA SER A 263 4.16 16.37 -12.61
C SER A 263 4.30 17.10 -11.28
N ALA A 264 5.28 18.00 -11.17
CA ALA A 264 5.57 18.67 -9.91
C ALA A 264 4.37 19.47 -9.37
N ASP A 265 3.69 20.19 -10.26
CA ASP A 265 2.51 20.98 -9.91
C ASP A 265 1.31 20.10 -9.53
N ALA A 266 1.10 18.99 -10.25
CA ALA A 266 0.02 18.05 -9.97
C ALA A 266 0.24 17.34 -8.63
N ASN A 267 1.49 16.92 -8.35
CA ASN A 267 1.87 16.32 -7.07
C ASN A 267 1.64 17.29 -5.91
N ALA A 268 2.15 18.52 -6.00
CA ALA A 268 1.96 19.53 -4.96
C ALA A 268 0.48 19.87 -4.77
N LYS A 269 -0.31 19.91 -5.86
CA LYS A 269 -1.77 20.11 -5.80
C LYS A 269 -2.46 18.95 -5.10
N TYR A 270 -2.12 17.71 -5.43
CA TYR A 270 -2.63 16.51 -4.76
C TYR A 270 -2.40 16.57 -3.25
N LEU A 271 -1.15 16.83 -2.84
CA LEU A 271 -0.77 16.90 -1.44
C LEU A 271 -1.52 18.01 -0.70
N ARG A 272 -1.72 19.19 -1.32
CA ARG A 272 -2.57 20.25 -0.74
C ARG A 272 -4.02 19.82 -0.57
N THR A 273 -4.61 19.15 -1.56
CA THR A 273 -5.98 18.64 -1.48
C THR A 273 -6.12 17.60 -0.36
N VAL A 274 -5.17 16.66 -0.24
CA VAL A 274 -5.19 15.68 0.85
C VAL A 274 -5.04 16.34 2.22
N ARG A 275 -4.11 17.29 2.39
CA ARG A 275 -3.95 18.04 3.65
C ARG A 275 -5.25 18.73 4.07
N ARG A 276 -5.94 19.39 3.12
CA ARG A 276 -7.23 20.07 3.36
C ARG A 276 -8.32 19.12 3.85
N HIS A 277 -8.38 17.91 3.29
CA HIS A 277 -9.44 16.92 3.57
C HIS A 277 -8.99 15.75 4.46
N ALA A 278 -7.82 15.85 5.10
CA ALA A 278 -7.20 14.74 5.83
C ALA A 278 -8.12 14.07 6.87
N LYS A 279 -9.00 14.85 7.51
CA LYS A 279 -9.95 14.37 8.53
C LYS A 279 -10.96 13.34 8.02
N ILE A 280 -11.30 13.38 6.74
CA ILE A 280 -12.27 12.44 6.14
C ILE A 280 -11.59 11.34 5.33
N ILE A 281 -10.29 11.43 5.06
CA ILE A 281 -9.59 10.42 4.26
C ILE A 281 -9.21 9.26 5.19
N ALA A 282 -9.88 8.12 5.01
CA ALA A 282 -9.68 6.91 5.81
C ALA A 282 -8.58 5.99 5.27
N GLY A 283 -8.15 6.20 4.03
CA GLY A 283 -7.08 5.44 3.40
C GLY A 283 -6.87 5.84 1.94
N GLN A 284 -5.68 5.58 1.42
CA GLN A 284 -5.36 5.82 0.02
C GLN A 284 -4.59 4.63 -0.56
N PHE A 285 -4.96 4.17 -1.75
CA PHE A 285 -4.54 2.87 -2.29
C PHE A 285 -4.09 2.99 -3.75
N PHE A 286 -2.85 2.57 -4.01
CA PHE A 286 -2.19 2.71 -5.31
C PHE A 286 -1.36 1.47 -5.68
N GLY A 287 -0.93 1.40 -6.95
CA GLY A 287 -0.05 0.36 -7.47
C GLY A 287 1.20 0.97 -8.09
N HIS A 288 1.46 0.63 -9.36
CA HIS A 288 2.47 1.20 -10.27
C HIS A 288 3.94 0.91 -9.91
N LEU A 289 4.32 0.97 -8.63
CA LEU A 289 5.72 0.77 -8.19
C LEU A 289 6.17 -0.70 -8.21
N HIS A 290 5.21 -1.64 -8.24
CA HIS A 290 5.47 -3.09 -8.18
C HIS A 290 6.23 -3.50 -6.91
N ALA A 291 6.02 -2.74 -5.84
CA ALA A 291 6.69 -2.92 -4.56
C ALA A 291 5.71 -2.72 -3.41
N ASP A 292 5.95 -3.43 -2.32
CA ASP A 292 5.22 -3.25 -1.07
C ASP A 292 5.79 -2.05 -0.30
N THR A 293 5.10 -0.92 -0.36
CA THR A 293 5.51 0.28 0.39
C THR A 293 4.33 1.15 0.79
N PHE A 294 4.63 2.23 1.51
CA PHE A 294 3.66 3.20 1.98
C PHE A 294 4.25 4.61 1.93
N ARG A 295 3.40 5.62 2.00
CA ARG A 295 3.79 7.04 2.10
C ARG A 295 3.10 7.68 3.28
N VAL A 296 3.74 8.69 3.88
CA VAL A 296 3.18 9.51 4.95
C VAL A 296 3.07 10.95 4.46
N ILE A 297 1.90 11.55 4.66
CA ILE A 297 1.61 12.94 4.27
C ILE A 297 1.56 13.80 5.52
N TYR A 298 2.32 14.89 5.50
CA TYR A 298 2.47 15.81 6.63
C TYR A 298 1.80 17.16 6.39
N ASP A 299 1.27 17.76 7.45
CA ASP A 299 0.85 19.16 7.51
C ASP A 299 1.55 19.84 8.70
N ASN A 300 2.48 20.76 8.40
CA ASN A 300 3.36 21.40 9.38
C ASN A 300 4.04 20.37 10.30
N ASP A 301 4.80 19.44 9.69
CA ASP A 301 5.55 18.34 10.34
C ASP A 301 4.70 17.32 11.12
N ARG A 302 3.37 17.45 11.12
CA ARG A 302 2.47 16.47 11.73
C ARG A 302 1.97 15.48 10.69
N PRO A 303 2.09 14.15 10.90
CA PRO A 303 1.52 13.17 9.99
C PRO A 303 -0.01 13.23 10.04
N VAL A 304 -0.65 13.55 8.91
CA VAL A 304 -2.11 13.76 8.80
C VAL A 304 -2.81 12.75 7.91
N SER A 305 -2.10 12.12 6.97
CA SER A 305 -2.65 11.09 6.10
C SER A 305 -1.55 10.11 5.66
N TRP A 306 -1.95 9.03 5.01
CA TRP A 306 -1.04 7.97 4.56
C TRP A 306 -1.56 7.33 3.27
N THR A 307 -0.65 6.64 2.58
CA THR A 307 -0.93 5.93 1.33
C THR A 307 -0.31 4.55 1.40
N PHE A 308 -1.05 3.51 1.00
CA PHE A 308 -0.48 2.18 0.75
C PHE A 308 -0.33 1.92 -0.74
N MET A 309 0.82 1.37 -1.09
CA MET A 309 1.14 0.92 -2.43
C MET A 309 1.24 -0.60 -2.41
N ALA A 310 0.42 -1.26 -3.21
CA ALA A 310 0.42 -2.71 -3.32
C ALA A 310 1.48 -3.18 -4.33
N PRO A 311 2.16 -4.30 -4.08
CA PRO A 311 3.01 -4.94 -5.08
C PRO A 311 2.17 -5.49 -6.23
N SER A 312 2.81 -5.71 -7.36
CA SER A 312 2.20 -6.22 -8.60
C SER A 312 1.92 -7.71 -8.55
N VAL A 313 0.99 -8.17 -9.39
CA VAL A 313 0.93 -9.59 -9.75
C VAL A 313 2.03 -9.94 -10.76
N SER A 314 2.38 -9.01 -11.66
CA SER A 314 3.53 -9.19 -12.54
C SER A 314 4.84 -9.29 -11.75
N PRO A 315 5.68 -10.30 -12.00
CA PRO A 315 7.03 -10.36 -11.44
C PRO A 315 8.02 -9.47 -12.22
N HIS A 316 7.57 -8.88 -13.34
CA HIS A 316 8.41 -8.16 -14.27
C HIS A 316 8.83 -6.79 -13.73
N ARG A 317 10.14 -6.55 -13.76
CA ARG A 317 10.70 -5.19 -13.78
C ARG A 317 12.08 -5.26 -14.46
N ASP A 318 13.13 -5.04 -13.68
CA ASP A 318 14.52 -5.41 -13.95
C ASP A 318 14.86 -6.56 -12.97
N PRO A 319 15.56 -7.65 -13.37
CA PRO A 319 15.80 -8.78 -12.48
C PRO A 319 16.37 -8.43 -11.08
N SER A 320 17.15 -7.35 -10.93
CA SER A 320 17.68 -6.94 -9.62
C SER A 320 16.63 -6.30 -8.70
N ASP A 321 15.55 -5.79 -9.28
CA ASP A 321 14.47 -5.04 -8.62
C ASP A 321 13.09 -5.74 -8.69
N SER A 322 13.04 -6.93 -9.27
CA SER A 322 11.85 -7.77 -9.33
C SER A 322 11.32 -8.14 -7.94
N SER A 323 10.01 -8.41 -7.91
CA SER A 323 9.29 -8.89 -6.73
C SER A 323 8.62 -10.23 -7.05
N ASN A 324 8.36 -11.07 -6.05
CA ASN A 324 7.38 -12.13 -6.28
C ASN A 324 6.00 -11.53 -6.55
N PRO A 325 5.15 -12.22 -7.34
CA PRO A 325 3.75 -11.87 -7.47
C PRO A 325 3.05 -11.72 -6.12
N GLY A 326 2.35 -10.60 -5.92
CA GLY A 326 1.70 -10.24 -4.67
C GLY A 326 0.19 -10.02 -4.80
N LEU A 327 -0.54 -10.27 -3.71
CA LEU A 327 -1.96 -9.89 -3.54
C LEU A 327 -2.16 -9.33 -2.14
N ARG A 328 -3.04 -8.35 -1.95
CA ARG A 328 -3.28 -7.77 -0.62
C ARG A 328 -4.75 -7.83 -0.23
N LEU A 329 -5.02 -8.33 0.96
CA LEU A 329 -6.36 -8.36 1.57
C LEU A 329 -6.38 -7.40 2.76
N TYR A 330 -7.15 -6.32 2.65
CA TYR A 330 -7.33 -5.38 3.75
C TYR A 330 -8.44 -5.84 4.67
N LYS A 331 -8.26 -5.58 5.96
CA LYS A 331 -9.26 -5.69 7.01
C LYS A 331 -9.68 -4.29 7.41
N PHE A 332 -10.98 -4.01 7.46
CA PHE A 332 -11.49 -2.69 7.82
C PHE A 332 -12.75 -2.77 8.69
N ASP A 333 -13.03 -1.69 9.41
CA ASP A 333 -14.28 -1.51 10.13
C ASP A 333 -15.35 -1.00 9.14
N THR A 334 -16.38 -1.80 8.88
CA THR A 334 -17.43 -1.46 7.93
C THR A 334 -18.32 -0.31 8.42
N ASN A 335 -18.27 0.07 9.70
CA ASN A 335 -19.06 1.21 10.19
C ASN A 335 -18.34 2.54 9.98
N THR A 336 -17.00 2.53 10.04
CA THR A 336 -16.18 3.75 10.02
C THR A 336 -15.32 3.88 8.76
N GLY A 337 -15.17 2.82 7.98
CA GLY A 337 -14.21 2.76 6.88
C GLY A 337 -12.76 2.74 7.35
N LYS A 338 -12.47 2.67 8.66
CA LYS A 338 -11.09 2.66 9.16
C LYS A 338 -10.40 1.35 8.76
N VAL A 339 -9.24 1.44 8.11
CA VAL A 339 -8.37 0.28 7.89
C VAL A 339 -7.81 -0.19 9.23
N LEU A 340 -7.92 -1.49 9.50
CA LEU A 340 -7.51 -2.11 10.75
C LEU A 340 -6.20 -2.90 10.60
N ASP A 341 -6.02 -3.55 9.45
CA ASP A 341 -4.82 -4.33 9.09
C ASP A 341 -4.82 -4.64 7.60
N TYR A 342 -3.75 -5.26 7.09
CA TYR A 342 -3.81 -6.04 5.85
C TYR A 342 -2.98 -7.31 5.97
N THR A 343 -3.38 -8.34 5.23
CA THR A 343 -2.56 -9.52 4.95
C THR A 343 -1.96 -9.39 3.56
N GLN A 344 -0.63 -9.39 3.48
CA GLN A 344 0.09 -9.52 2.23
C GLN A 344 0.21 -11.00 1.89
N TYR A 345 -0.18 -11.37 0.68
CA TYR A 345 0.01 -12.70 0.11
C TYR A 345 1.05 -12.66 -0.98
N PHE A 346 1.75 -13.76 -1.17
CA PHE A 346 2.73 -13.89 -2.23
C PHE A 346 2.72 -15.28 -2.85
N PHE A 347 3.24 -15.33 -4.07
CA PHE A 347 3.48 -16.56 -4.82
C PHE A 347 4.98 -16.70 -5.06
N ASP A 348 5.62 -17.69 -4.44
CA ASP A 348 7.05 -17.94 -4.69
C ASP A 348 7.21 -18.45 -6.12
N LEU A 349 7.56 -17.55 -7.05
CA LEU A 349 7.61 -17.85 -8.47
C LEU A 349 8.67 -18.92 -8.78
N ALA A 350 9.79 -18.88 -8.06
CA ALA A 350 10.87 -19.83 -8.25
C ALA A 350 10.47 -21.24 -7.77
N ALA A 351 9.81 -21.35 -6.62
CA ALA A 351 9.29 -22.62 -6.12
C ALA A 351 8.12 -23.15 -6.97
N ALA A 352 7.23 -22.28 -7.42
CA ALA A 352 6.11 -22.63 -8.29
C ALA A 352 6.56 -23.24 -9.61
N ASN A 353 7.61 -22.67 -10.22
CA ASN A 353 8.23 -23.21 -11.43
C ASN A 353 8.99 -24.54 -11.19
N ARG A 354 9.20 -24.94 -9.93
CA ARG A 354 9.67 -26.27 -9.50
C ARG A 354 8.54 -27.18 -9.02
N ASN A 355 7.29 -26.87 -9.38
CA ASN A 355 6.06 -27.60 -9.05
C ASN A 355 5.51 -27.41 -7.62
N LEU A 356 5.91 -26.37 -6.90
CA LEU A 356 5.29 -25.97 -5.63
C LEU A 356 4.50 -24.66 -5.81
N ALA A 357 3.40 -24.74 -6.55
CA ALA A 357 2.63 -23.58 -6.99
C ALA A 357 1.50 -23.22 -6.01
N GLU A 358 1.86 -22.54 -4.92
CA GLU A 358 0.92 -22.15 -3.88
C GLU A 358 1.06 -20.66 -3.51
N TRP A 359 -0.09 -19.99 -3.41
CA TRP A 359 -0.17 -18.67 -2.80
C TRP A 359 -0.22 -18.81 -1.29
N THR A 360 0.61 -18.06 -0.58
CA THR A 360 0.70 -18.14 0.89
C THR A 360 0.68 -16.75 1.52
N ALA A 361 0.22 -16.67 2.77
CA ALA A 361 0.31 -15.42 3.54
C ALA A 361 1.79 -15.11 3.80
N GLU A 362 2.22 -13.92 3.42
CA GLU A 362 3.55 -13.42 3.71
C GLU A 362 3.59 -12.88 5.14
N TYR A 363 2.73 -11.91 5.44
CA TYR A 363 2.65 -11.25 6.73
C TYR A 363 1.33 -10.48 6.91
N ASN A 364 0.99 -10.18 8.16
CA ASN A 364 -0.03 -9.19 8.53
C ASN A 364 0.67 -7.90 8.98
N LEU A 365 0.30 -6.73 8.46
CA LEU A 365 1.00 -5.46 8.70
C LEU A 365 1.20 -5.18 10.19
N THR A 366 0.12 -5.19 10.96
CA THR A 366 0.18 -4.79 12.38
C THR A 366 1.07 -5.73 13.20
N GLN A 367 0.94 -7.04 13.00
CA GLN A 367 1.76 -8.04 13.68
C GLN A 367 3.23 -8.00 13.24
N TYR A 368 3.48 -7.83 11.94
CA TYR A 368 4.83 -7.90 11.37
C TYR A 368 5.71 -6.73 11.81
N TYR A 369 5.15 -5.53 11.87
CA TYR A 369 5.85 -4.30 12.29
C TYR A 369 5.56 -3.89 13.74
N GLY A 370 4.70 -4.61 14.46
CA GLY A 370 4.33 -4.29 15.85
C GLY A 370 3.53 -2.99 15.97
N LEU A 371 2.62 -2.72 15.04
CA LEU A 371 1.78 -1.53 15.05
C LEU A 371 0.53 -1.77 15.90
N HIS A 372 0.18 -0.81 16.75
CA HIS A 372 -1.07 -0.87 17.52
C HIS A 372 -2.31 -0.58 16.66
N GLU A 373 -2.15 0.25 15.64
CA GLU A 373 -3.20 0.60 14.69
C GLU A 373 -2.59 1.04 13.34
N VAL A 374 -3.44 1.09 12.31
CA VAL A 374 -3.11 1.74 11.05
C VAL A 374 -3.51 3.21 11.15
N SER A 375 -2.53 4.06 11.42
CA SER A 375 -2.68 5.52 11.49
C SER A 375 -1.46 6.23 10.93
N ALA A 376 -1.62 7.50 10.53
CA ALA A 376 -0.51 8.29 9.98
C ALA A 376 0.65 8.39 10.98
N ILE A 377 0.35 8.50 12.28
CA ILE A 377 1.34 8.51 13.36
C ILE A 377 2.05 7.16 13.48
N SER A 378 1.32 6.04 13.48
CA SER A 378 1.94 4.71 13.57
C SER A 378 2.85 4.41 12.38
N LEU A 379 2.45 4.83 11.17
CA LEU A 379 3.25 4.66 9.96
C LEU A 379 4.46 5.62 9.91
N HIS A 380 4.33 6.84 10.43
CA HIS A 380 5.48 7.73 10.64
C HIS A 380 6.50 7.11 11.59
N ASN A 381 6.06 6.59 12.74
CA ASN A 381 6.94 5.92 13.71
C ASN A 381 7.60 4.65 13.13
N LEU A 382 6.95 3.97 12.18
CA LEU A 382 7.57 2.89 11.42
C LEU A 382 8.65 3.45 10.48
N ALA A 383 8.34 4.50 9.72
CA ALA A 383 9.28 5.12 8.79
C ALA A 383 10.56 5.59 9.48
N ASP A 384 10.47 6.22 10.65
CA ASP A 384 11.65 6.67 11.41
C ASP A 384 12.60 5.52 11.77
N LYS A 385 12.06 4.32 12.04
CA LYS A 385 12.86 3.11 12.35
C LYS A 385 13.51 2.48 11.12
N LEU A 386 13.23 2.97 9.91
CA LEU A 386 13.86 2.51 8.67
C LEU A 386 15.19 3.19 8.40
N GLN A 387 15.56 4.23 9.16
CA GLN A 387 16.87 4.85 9.09
C GLN A 387 17.91 3.91 9.74
N ILE A 388 18.89 3.42 8.97
CA ILE A 388 19.93 2.53 9.50
C ILE A 388 20.89 3.35 10.40
N GLY A 389 20.62 3.38 11.70
CA GLY A 389 21.50 4.01 12.71
C GLY A 389 21.97 3.04 13.81
N THR A 390 21.19 1.99 14.08
CA THR A 390 21.43 1.01 15.14
C THR A 390 21.21 -0.43 14.63
N PRO A 391 21.69 -1.47 15.35
CA PRO A 391 21.41 -2.87 14.98
C PRO A 391 19.92 -3.21 14.96
N HIS A 392 19.12 -2.57 15.82
CA HIS A 392 17.66 -2.76 15.84
C HIS A 392 17.01 -2.19 14.57
N GLU A 393 17.32 -0.94 14.21
CA GLU A 393 16.81 -0.31 12.99
C GLU A 393 17.27 -1.06 11.74
N THR A 394 18.51 -1.56 11.72
CA THR A 394 19.01 -2.42 10.63
C THR A 394 18.11 -3.65 10.42
N ASN A 395 17.70 -4.31 11.51
CA ASN A 395 16.80 -5.46 11.43
C ASN A 395 15.40 -5.05 10.92
N ILE A 396 14.84 -3.96 11.44
CA ILE A 396 13.53 -3.45 10.97
C ILE A 396 13.60 -3.08 9.48
N PHE A 397 14.67 -2.43 9.04
CA PHE A 397 14.88 -2.09 7.65
C PHE A 397 15.03 -3.34 6.76
N HIS A 398 15.79 -4.36 7.17
CA HIS A 398 15.86 -5.63 6.44
C HIS A 398 14.50 -6.33 6.35
N LYS A 399 13.70 -6.29 7.43
CA LYS A 399 12.31 -6.80 7.40
C LYS A 399 11.45 -6.03 6.42
N TYR A 400 11.58 -4.71 6.35
CA TYR A 400 10.90 -3.86 5.38
C TYR A 400 11.35 -4.17 3.95
N LEU A 401 12.65 -4.22 3.67
CA LEU A 401 13.20 -4.49 2.34
C LEU A 401 12.78 -5.87 1.82
N ARG A 402 12.71 -6.88 2.70
CA ARG A 402 12.19 -8.20 2.37
C ARG A 402 10.72 -8.14 1.93
N ALA A 403 9.88 -7.38 2.64
CA ALA A 403 8.49 -7.18 2.27
C ALA A 403 8.36 -6.34 0.97
N TYR A 404 9.18 -5.29 0.82
CA TYR A 404 9.22 -4.42 -0.36
C TYR A 404 9.37 -5.18 -1.68
N ARG A 405 10.19 -6.26 -1.66
CA ARG A 405 10.42 -7.18 -2.79
C ARG A 405 9.53 -8.43 -2.76
N VAL A 406 8.56 -8.49 -1.85
CA VAL A 406 7.65 -9.63 -1.65
C VAL A 406 8.44 -10.94 -1.50
N ARG A 407 9.46 -10.95 -0.63
CA ARG A 407 10.40 -12.07 -0.41
C ARG A 407 11.24 -12.50 -1.61
N HIS A 408 11.31 -11.70 -2.68
CA HIS A 408 12.26 -11.98 -3.74
C HIS A 408 13.68 -11.71 -3.22
N GLU A 409 14.54 -12.73 -3.33
CA GLU A 409 15.95 -12.61 -2.97
C GLU A 409 16.72 -11.96 -4.12
N SER A 410 17.36 -10.83 -3.86
CA SER A 410 18.26 -10.15 -4.79
C SER A 410 19.66 -10.15 -4.20
N SER A 411 20.67 -10.29 -5.06
CA SER A 411 22.08 -10.26 -4.66
C SER A 411 22.58 -8.86 -4.30
N GLU A 412 21.79 -7.81 -4.57
CA GLU A 412 22.14 -6.44 -4.22
C GLU A 412 21.86 -6.15 -2.74
N SER A 413 22.92 -5.83 -2.01
CA SER A 413 22.86 -5.33 -0.64
C SER A 413 22.44 -3.87 -0.61
N CYS A 414 21.46 -3.52 0.22
CA CYS A 414 21.04 -2.14 0.46
C CYS A 414 21.75 -1.62 1.72
N ASP A 415 22.60 -0.62 1.55
CA ASP A 415 23.37 0.02 2.62
C ASP A 415 22.59 1.18 3.29
N GLY A 416 23.26 1.95 4.15
CA GLY A 416 22.65 3.10 4.82
C GLY A 416 22.14 4.19 3.86
N ALA A 417 22.81 4.42 2.74
CA ALA A 417 22.37 5.39 1.74
C ALA A 417 21.10 4.92 1.04
N CYS A 418 21.05 3.64 0.65
CA CYS A 418 19.87 3.01 0.08
C CYS A 418 18.68 3.02 1.07
N ALA A 419 18.91 2.72 2.35
CA ALA A 419 17.86 2.80 3.37
C ALA A 419 17.33 4.23 3.58
N HIS A 420 18.23 5.21 3.59
CA HIS A 420 17.84 6.62 3.67
C HIS A 420 17.02 7.06 2.45
N GLN A 421 17.34 6.55 1.26
CA GLN A 421 16.54 6.82 0.06
C GLN A 421 15.10 6.29 0.19
N HIS A 422 14.90 5.10 0.75
CA HIS A 422 13.57 4.58 1.07
C HIS A 422 12.85 5.46 2.11
N PHE A 423 13.55 5.87 3.18
CA PHE A 423 13.00 6.80 4.17
C PHE A 423 12.51 8.09 3.50
N CYS A 424 13.35 8.72 2.66
CA CYS A 424 12.98 9.94 1.93
C CYS A 424 11.79 9.72 1.00
N ALA A 425 11.73 8.58 0.30
CA ALA A 425 10.59 8.27 -0.57
C ALA A 425 9.28 8.14 0.24
N ILE A 426 9.34 7.60 1.46
CA ILE A 426 8.19 7.43 2.35
C ILE A 426 7.72 8.76 2.96
N THR A 427 8.65 9.65 3.34
CA THR A 427 8.36 10.83 4.18
C THR A 427 8.42 12.17 3.43
N CYS A 428 9.14 12.27 2.31
CA CYS A 428 9.34 13.51 1.57
C CYS A 428 8.65 13.44 0.20
N LEU A 429 7.34 13.67 0.15
CA LEU A 429 6.56 13.46 -1.08
C LEU A 429 6.56 14.64 -2.06
N GLU A 430 7.09 15.81 -1.67
CA GLU A 430 7.31 16.90 -2.62
C GLU A 430 8.62 16.64 -3.36
N HIS A 431 8.63 16.71 -4.70
CA HIS A 431 9.79 16.33 -5.52
C HIS A 431 11.11 17.04 -5.13
N VAL A 432 11.03 18.33 -4.77
CA VAL A 432 12.21 19.09 -4.31
C VAL A 432 12.66 18.62 -2.93
N ALA A 433 11.72 18.38 -2.01
CA ALA A 433 12.03 17.89 -0.66
C ALA A 433 12.62 16.47 -0.70
N TYR A 434 12.10 15.58 -1.56
CA TYR A 434 12.66 14.26 -1.79
C TYR A 434 14.13 14.35 -2.21
N ARG A 435 14.42 15.15 -3.23
CA ARG A 435 15.78 15.33 -3.74
C ARG A 435 16.72 15.85 -2.64
N GLN A 436 16.31 16.89 -1.93
CA GLN A 436 17.09 17.45 -0.82
C GLN A 436 17.32 16.43 0.29
N CYS A 437 16.32 15.62 0.62
CA CYS A 437 16.43 14.55 1.62
C CYS A 437 17.48 13.51 1.21
N VAL A 438 17.46 13.05 -0.05
CA VAL A 438 18.41 12.06 -0.57
C VAL A 438 19.84 12.64 -0.63
N GLU A 439 19.98 13.88 -1.10
CA GLU A 439 21.28 14.58 -1.21
C GLU A 439 21.93 14.88 0.15
N ALA A 440 21.13 15.09 1.21
CA ALA A 440 21.63 15.35 2.56
C ALA A 440 22.43 14.15 3.11
N ALA A 441 21.99 12.92 2.85
CA ALA A 441 22.73 11.72 3.25
C ALA A 441 24.03 11.53 2.45
N ALA A 442 24.01 11.77 1.13
CA ALA A 442 25.21 11.74 0.30
C ALA A 442 26.27 12.74 0.80
N SER A 443 25.81 13.94 1.17
CA SER A 443 26.68 14.99 1.72
C SER A 443 27.27 14.63 3.09
N ALA A 444 26.46 14.01 3.97
CA ALA A 444 26.93 13.54 5.28
C ALA A 444 27.94 12.38 5.17
N LEU A 445 27.73 11.44 4.24
CA LEU A 445 28.65 10.34 3.96
C LEU A 445 29.97 10.84 3.37
N ALA A 446 29.93 11.79 2.44
CA ALA A 446 31.13 12.41 1.87
C ALA A 446 31.96 13.13 2.95
N ALA A 447 31.31 13.91 3.83
CA ALA A 447 31.98 14.59 4.94
C ALA A 447 32.59 13.63 5.97
N ALA A 448 31.97 12.46 6.20
CA ALA A 448 32.50 11.41 7.08
C ALA A 448 33.72 10.70 6.46
N GLY A 449 33.78 10.57 5.13
CA GLY A 449 34.92 10.00 4.40
C GLY A 449 36.17 10.88 4.46
N ASP A 450 36.02 12.20 4.34
CA ASP A 450 37.12 13.16 4.41
C ASP A 450 37.68 13.39 5.82
N SER A 451 36.96 12.93 6.85
CA SER A 451 37.37 13.01 8.26
C SER A 451 38.00 11.73 8.80
N ALA A 452 38.24 10.72 7.95
CA ALA A 452 39.11 9.60 8.28
C ALA A 452 40.56 10.12 8.42
N PRO A 453 41.18 10.12 9.62
CA PRO A 453 42.55 10.54 9.75
C PRO A 453 43.43 9.58 8.94
N LEU A 454 44.26 10.14 8.06
CA LEU A 454 45.44 9.48 7.51
C LEU A 454 46.35 9.08 8.68
N THR A 455 46.02 7.98 9.33
CA THR A 455 46.93 7.28 10.24
C THR A 455 47.93 6.56 9.37
N LEU A 456 48.92 7.31 8.89
CA LEU A 456 50.23 6.76 8.56
C LEU A 456 50.63 5.84 9.74
N PRO A 457 50.98 4.57 9.50
CA PRO A 457 51.45 3.72 10.57
C PRO A 457 52.85 4.23 10.98
N PHE A 458 52.89 5.11 11.98
CA PHE A 458 54.10 5.57 12.67
C PHE A 458 54.78 4.47 13.51
N PHE A 459 54.60 3.20 13.15
CA PHE A 459 55.11 2.05 13.89
C PHE A 459 56.23 1.26 13.17
N ASN A 460 56.84 1.81 12.11
CA ASN A 460 57.98 1.17 11.45
C ASN A 460 59.24 2.02 11.28
N THR A 461 59.30 3.25 11.80
CA THR A 461 60.52 4.08 11.73
C THR A 461 61.39 4.04 12.99
N LEU A 462 60.90 3.50 14.12
CA LEU A 462 61.72 3.35 15.34
C LEU A 462 62.52 2.03 15.39
N LEU A 463 62.19 1.04 14.55
CA LEU A 463 62.91 -0.24 14.46
C LEU A 463 64.12 -0.22 13.52
N ILE A 464 64.27 0.81 12.68
CA ILE A 464 65.40 0.94 11.75
C ILE A 464 66.59 1.70 12.39
N LEU A 465 66.38 2.41 13.49
CA LEU A 465 67.45 3.14 14.21
C LEU A 465 68.14 2.34 15.32
N ILE A 466 67.61 1.16 15.68
CA ILE A 466 68.24 0.25 16.68
C ILE A 466 69.03 -0.90 16.00
N ALA A 467 68.79 -1.16 14.71
CA ALA A 467 69.51 -2.20 13.97
C ALA A 467 70.91 -1.79 13.45
N CYS A 468 71.28 -0.50 13.53
CA CYS A 468 72.60 -0.02 13.08
C CYS A 468 73.67 0.06 14.20
N ILE A 469 73.39 -0.40 15.42
CA ILE A 469 74.37 -0.42 16.54
C ILE A 469 74.93 -1.83 16.81
N PHE A 470 74.45 -2.87 16.14
CA PHE A 470 74.95 -4.26 16.30
C PHE A 470 75.64 -4.85 15.07
N VAL A 471 76.28 -4.02 14.24
CA VAL A 471 77.27 -4.47 13.24
C VAL A 471 78.55 -3.64 13.38
N MET A 472 79.21 -3.80 14.52
CA MET A 472 80.66 -3.71 14.66
C MET A 472 81.10 -4.86 15.58
N GLY A 473 81.31 -6.00 14.94
CA GLY A 473 82.11 -7.13 15.39
C GLY A 473 82.94 -7.58 14.22
#